data_AF-A0A7X9BS97-F1
#
_entry.id   AF-A0A7X9BS97-F1
#
_cell.length_a   1.000
_cell.length_b   1.000
_cell.length_c   1.000
_cell.angle_alpha   90.00
_cell.angle_beta   90.00
_cell.angle_gamma   90.00
#
_symmetry.space_group_name_H-M   'P 1'
#
loop_
_entity.id
_entity.type
_entity.pdbx_description
1 polymer ?
#
loop_
_entity_poly.entity_id
_entity_poly.type
_entity_poly.pdbx_seq_one_letter_code
_entity_poly.pdbx_strand_id
1 'polypeptide(L)' 'YLTSVRITKAKEKLSTTNMKSAEIAYKVGYNDPHYFSHVFKKETGLRPTDYRSNNNMFTSKII' A
#
# COMPACT_ATOMS: atom_id res chain seq x y z
N TYR A 1 1.81 -10.14 -14.14
CA TYR A 1 1.11 -11.04 -13.21
C TYR A 1 1.66 -10.95 -11.78
N LEU A 2 2.98 -11.12 -11.53
CA LEU A 2 3.52 -11.06 -10.16
C LEU A 2 3.35 -9.70 -9.48
N THR A 3 3.57 -8.60 -10.21
CA THR A 3 3.38 -7.23 -9.68
C THR A 3 1.97 -7.01 -9.16
N SER A 4 0.93 -7.36 -9.92
CA SER A 4 -0.45 -7.15 -9.51
C SER A 4 -0.78 -7.94 -8.24
N VAL A 5 -0.31 -9.18 -8.11
CA VAL A 5 -0.47 -10.00 -6.88
C VAL A 5 0.18 -9.31 -5.67
N ARG A 6 1.42 -8.82 -5.82
CA ARG A 6 2.13 -8.12 -4.74
C ARG A 6 1.44 -6.83 -4.33
N ILE A 7 0.95 -6.06 -5.31
CA ILE A 7 0.22 -4.81 -5.06
C ILE A 7 -1.12 -5.08 -4.37
N THR A 8 -1.86 -6.11 -4.78
CA THR A 8 -3.10 -6.51 -4.09
C THR A 8 -2.82 -6.84 -2.62
N LYS A 9 -1.76 -7.62 -2.33
CA LYS A 9 -1.41 -7.94 -0.95
C LYS A 9 -0.91 -6.72 -0.16
N ALA A 10 -0.25 -5.77 -0.83
CA ALA A 10 0.15 -4.51 -0.22
C ALA A 10 -1.05 -3.64 0.16
N LYS A 11 -2.07 -3.53 -0.72
CA LYS A 11 -3.33 -2.83 -0.42
C LYS A 11 -4.02 -3.38 0.82
N GLU A 12 -4.12 -4.71 0.91
CA GLU A 12 -4.69 -5.40 2.08
C GLU A 12 -3.93 -5.00 3.36
N LYS A 13 -2.60 -5.15 3.37
CA LYS A 13 -1.76 -4.80 4.54
C LYS A 13 -1.82 -3.32 4.91
N LEU A 14 -1.88 -2.42 3.92
CA LEU A 14 -2.01 -0.98 4.16
C LEU A 14 -3.36 -0.62 4.81
N SER A 15 -4.40 -1.42 4.55
CA SER A 15 -5.77 -1.20 5.04
C SER A 15 -6.04 -1.88 6.38
N THR A 16 -5.40 -3.02 6.65
CA THR A 16 -5.70 -3.84 7.84
C THR A 16 -4.65 -3.73 8.94
N THR A 17 -3.53 -3.04 8.71
CA THR A 17 -2.41 -2.99 9.67
C THR A 17 -1.77 -1.61 9.76
N ASN A 18 -1.09 -1.37 10.89
CA ASN A 18 -0.30 -0.16 11.14
C ASN A 18 1.17 -0.27 10.69
N MET A 19 1.56 -1.32 9.96
CA MET A 19 2.94 -1.51 9.48
C MET A 19 3.41 -0.32 8.63
N LYS A 20 4.67 0.08 8.71
CA LYS A 20 5.20 1.13 7.84
C LYS A 20 5.19 0.66 6.38
N SER A 21 5.01 1.59 5.44
CA SER A 21 5.00 1.29 4.01
C SER A 21 6.28 0.56 3.56
N ALA A 22 7.42 0.90 4.14
CA ALA A 22 8.69 0.21 3.90
C ALA A 22 8.68 -1.25 4.37
N GLU A 23 8.12 -1.55 5.55
CA GLU A 23 7.99 -2.93 6.05
C GLU A 23 7.05 -3.75 5.16
N ILE A 24 5.98 -3.13 4.67
CA ILE A 24 5.05 -3.76 3.72
C ILE A 24 5.76 -4.08 2.40
N ALA A 25 6.63 -3.18 1.91
CA ALA A 25 7.41 -3.42 0.69
C ALA A 25 8.24 -4.71 0.80
N TYR A 26 8.98 -4.88 1.89
CA TYR A 26 9.75 -6.10 2.14
C TYR A 26 8.84 -7.34 2.26
N LYS A 27 7.73 -7.24 3.00
CA LYS A 27 6.79 -8.36 3.17
C LYS A 27 6.07 -8.79 1.89
N VAL A 28 5.94 -7.92 0.89
CA VAL A 28 5.36 -8.26 -0.42
C VAL A 28 6.42 -8.53 -1.49
N GLY A 29 7.69 -8.68 -1.09
CA GLY A 29 8.77 -9.16 -1.97
C GLY A 29 9.47 -8.07 -2.78
N TYR A 30 9.42 -6.81 -2.33
CA TYR A 30 10.27 -5.73 -2.84
C TYR A 30 11.44 -5.49 -1.89
N ASN A 31 12.65 -5.52 -2.43
CA ASN A 31 13.87 -5.25 -1.65
C ASN A 31 14.19 -3.75 -1.54
N ASP A 32 13.45 -2.91 -2.27
CA ASP A 32 13.58 -1.46 -2.26
C ASP A 32 12.20 -0.81 -2.01
N PRO A 33 11.98 -0.20 -0.83
CA PRO A 33 10.78 0.56 -0.50
C PRO A 33 10.48 1.76 -1.43
N HIS A 34 11.51 2.42 -1.98
CA HIS A 34 11.33 3.53 -2.92
C HIS A 34 10.81 3.03 -4.27
N TYR A 35 11.37 1.93 -4.76
CA TYR A 35 10.88 1.28 -5.97
C TYR A 35 9.46 0.74 -5.78
N PHE A 36 9.18 0.07 -4.65
CA PHE A 36 7.83 -0.33 -4.29
C PHE A 36 6.85 0.84 -4.35
N SER A 37 7.21 1.98 -3.76
CA SER A 37 6.33 3.16 -3.74
C SER A 37 6.03 3.69 -5.14
N HIS A 38 7.02 3.66 -6.06
CA HIS A 38 6.82 4.02 -7.46
C HIS A 38 5.88 3.04 -8.17
N VAL A 39 6.12 1.74 -8.03
CA VAL A 39 5.28 0.71 -8.65
C VAL A 39 3.86 0.77 -8.08
N PHE A 40 3.70 0.91 -6.76
CA PHE A 40 2.41 1.04 -6.12
C PHE A 40 1.65 2.25 -6.64
N LYS A 41 2.31 3.42 -6.77
CA LYS A 41 1.67 4.60 -7.38
C LYS A 41 1.26 4.36 -8.84
N LYS A 42 2.12 3.72 -9.63
CA LYS A 42 1.81 3.40 -11.03
C LYS A 42 0.58 2.50 -11.16
N GLU A 43 0.46 1.49 -10.29
CA GLU A 43 -0.62 0.50 -10.35
C GLU A 43 -1.92 0.94 -9.66
N THR A 44 -1.86 1.94 -8.77
CA THR A 44 -3.02 2.34 -7.94
C THR A 44 -3.43 3.81 -8.08
N GLY A 45 -2.59 4.63 -8.71
CA GLY A 45 -2.74 6.10 -8.77
C GLY A 45 -2.30 6.84 -7.51
N LEU A 46 -2.08 6.15 -6.39
CA LEU A 46 -1.81 6.75 -5.07
C LEU A 46 -0.49 6.27 -4.48
N ARG A 47 0.19 7.09 -3.68
CA ARG A 47 1.34 6.59 -2.90
C ARG A 47 0.82 5.66 -1.78
N PRO A 48 1.63 4.69 -1.30
CA PRO A 48 1.23 3.82 -0.19
C PRO A 48 0.72 4.57 1.05
N THR A 49 1.35 5.70 1.40
CA THR A 49 0.95 6.57 2.51
C THR A 49 -0.40 7.22 2.27
N ASP A 50 -0.63 7.74 1.07
CA ASP A 50 -1.86 8.43 0.68
C ASP A 50 -3.02 7.43 0.61
N TYR A 51 -2.74 6.22 0.12
CA TYR A 51 -3.69 5.11 0.10
C TYR A 51 -4.19 4.74 1.50
N ARG A 52 -3.29 4.70 2.49
CA ARG A 52 -3.67 4.49 3.90
C ARG A 52 -4.51 5.64 4.45
N SER A 53 -4.09 6.88 4.23
CA SER A 53 -4.80 8.06 4.72
C SER A 53 -6.21 8.18 4.13
N ASN A 54 -6.40 7.80 2.86
CA ASN A 54 -7.71 7.78 2.22
C ASN A 54 -8.67 6.74 2.82
N ASN A 55 -8.17 5.59 3.28
CA ASN A 55 -9.02 4.64 4.03
C ASN A 55 -9.50 5.23 5.37
N ASN A 56 -8.66 6.03 6.05
CA ASN A 56 -9.07 6.72 7.28
C ASN A 56 -10.13 7.79 6.99
N MET A 57 -10.10 8.45 5.82
CA MET A 57 -11.09 9.46 5.44
C MET A 57 -12.47 8.86 5.11
N PHE A 58 -12.54 7.62 4.60
CA PHE A 58 -13.81 6.91 4.43
C PHE A 58 -14.36 6.34 5.74
N THR A 59 -13.49 5.91 6.66
CA THR A 59 -13.93 5.35 7.96
C THR A 59 -14.48 6.43 8.90
N SER A 60 -13.96 7.67 8.84
CA SER A 60 -14.47 8.79 9.65
C SER A 60 -15.76 9.46 9.14
N LYS A 61 -16.29 9.07 7.96
CA LYS A 61 -17.58 9.57 7.47
C LYS A 61 -18.78 8.67 7.78
N ILE A 62 -18.54 7.51 8.41
CA ILE A 62 -19.58 6.59 8.88
C ILE A 62 -19.37 6.33 10.38
N ILE A 63 -19.52 7.38 11.17
CA ILE A 63 -19.92 7.36 12.59
C ILE A 63 -20.60 8.70 12.90
#